data_AF-A0A844E8J7-F1
#
_entry.id   AF-A0A844E8J7-F1
#
_cell.length_a   1.000
_cell.length_b   1.000
_cell.length_c   1.000
_cell.angle_alpha   90.00
_cell.angle_beta   90.00
_cell.angle_gamma   90.00
#
_symmetry.space_group_name_H-M   'P 1'
#
loop_
_entity.id
_entity.type
_entity.pdbx_description
1 polymer ?
#
loop_
_entity_poly.entity_id
_entity_poly.type
_entity_poly.pdbx_seq_one_letter_code
_entity_poly.pdbx_strand_id
1 'polypeptide(L)'
;MAELLFYCKFSATALTGCWPSGISSSEQTKNAVKTALKAAVEQSEDSYNLVENKALGVKARAILEAYLKEVEAGYTDVFEPQNVTHIWPTDVTVGDDGFGTAVFSMPENAVDPQAWKRAANALVANFLYYYQYNGNTVEYCVEIVKQEAADGQGEAADYMVIFAKKHDGEEGGEIWTPPAL
;
A
#
# COMPACT_ATOMS: atom_id res chain seq x y z
N MET A 1 -15.94 -31.91 12.65
CA MET A 1 -16.65 -30.89 11.85
C MET A 1 -16.05 -29.55 12.24
N ALA A 2 -15.24 -28.85 11.47
CA ALA A 2 -14.65 -29.10 10.15
C ALA A 2 -13.23 -28.52 10.18
N GLU A 3 -12.25 -29.26 9.67
CA GLU A 3 -10.95 -28.72 9.28
C GLU A 3 -11.15 -27.97 7.96
N LEU A 4 -10.82 -26.68 7.93
CA LEU A 4 -10.74 -25.92 6.68
C LEU A 4 -9.29 -25.48 6.49
N LEU A 5 -8.52 -26.40 5.91
CA LEU A 5 -7.19 -26.14 5.37
C LEU A 5 -7.36 -25.24 4.13
N PHE A 6 -7.26 -23.92 4.31
CA PHE A 6 -7.00 -23.03 3.19
C PHE A 6 -5.49 -22.90 3.01
N TYR A 7 -5.02 -23.60 1.98
CA TYR A 7 -3.72 -23.48 1.36
C TYR A 7 -3.44 -22.01 0.98
N CYS A 8 -2.57 -21.34 1.73
CA CYS A 8 -1.60 -20.43 1.14
C CYS A 8 -0.22 -20.99 1.45
N LYS A 9 0.22 -21.90 0.59
CA LYS A 9 1.57 -22.46 0.63
C LYS A 9 2.51 -21.34 0.22
N PHE A 10 2.91 -20.50 1.18
CA PHE A 10 3.96 -19.51 1.02
C PHE A 10 5.22 -20.28 0.64
N SER A 11 5.51 -20.32 -0.66
CA SER A 11 6.76 -20.85 -1.18
C SER A 11 7.77 -19.75 -0.92
N ALA A 12 8.22 -19.63 0.33
CA ALA A 12 9.33 -18.79 0.72
C ALA A 12 10.56 -19.32 0.00
N THR A 13 10.84 -18.79 -1.19
CA THR A 13 12.21 -18.75 -1.67
C THR A 13 12.90 -17.74 -0.76
N ALA A 14 13.61 -18.28 0.23
CA ALA A 14 14.42 -17.54 1.20
C ALA A 14 15.24 -16.48 0.47
N LEU A 15 14.85 -15.21 0.63
CA LEU A 15 15.61 -14.09 0.10
C LEU A 15 16.75 -13.85 1.08
N THR A 16 17.87 -14.54 0.89
CA THR A 16 19.15 -14.12 1.49
C THR A 16 19.60 -12.84 0.78
N GLY A 17 18.92 -11.73 1.06
CA GLY A 17 19.13 -10.43 0.44
C GLY A 17 20.24 -9.65 1.15
N CYS A 18 21.49 -10.08 0.98
CA CYS A 18 22.62 -9.17 1.16
C CYS A 18 22.56 -8.15 -0.01
N TRP A 19 21.89 -7.02 0.21
CA TRP A 19 21.86 -5.94 -0.78
C TRP A 19 23.25 -5.29 -0.89
N PRO A 20 23.81 -5.11 -2.10
CA PRO A 20 25.04 -4.35 -2.26
C PRO A 20 24.79 -2.91 -1.83
N SER A 21 25.49 -2.49 -0.78
CA SER A 21 25.42 -1.16 -0.21
C SER A 21 26.00 -0.10 -1.15
N GLY A 22 25.14 0.77 -1.70
CA GLY A 22 25.52 1.99 -2.41
C GLY A 22 24.28 2.77 -2.88
N ILE A 23 24.05 3.98 -2.33
CA ILE A 23 22.94 4.90 -2.66
C ILE A 23 21.58 4.15 -2.81
N SER A 24 21.26 3.49 -1.69
CA SER A 24 20.02 2.83 -1.27
C SER A 24 19.07 2.31 -2.36
N SER A 25 19.15 1.00 -2.61
CA SER A 25 18.10 0.18 -3.26
C SER A 25 16.68 0.53 -2.79
N SER A 26 16.52 1.00 -1.53
CA SER A 26 15.22 1.44 -1.01
C SER A 26 14.65 2.68 -1.71
N GLU A 27 15.45 3.72 -1.94
CA GLU A 27 14.96 4.94 -2.58
C GLU A 27 14.68 4.69 -4.07
N GLN A 28 15.51 3.87 -4.72
CA GLN A 28 15.25 3.43 -6.10
C GLN A 28 13.92 2.67 -6.20
N THR A 29 13.66 1.75 -5.26
CA THR A 29 12.41 0.99 -5.21
C THR A 29 11.19 1.89 -4.95
N LYS A 30 11.28 2.83 -3.99
CA LYS A 30 10.20 3.82 -3.77
C LYS A 30 9.94 4.68 -5.00
N ASN A 31 11.00 5.08 -5.71
CA ASN A 31 10.87 5.82 -6.96
C ASN A 31 10.26 4.97 -8.09
N ALA A 32 10.51 3.66 -8.11
CA ALA A 32 9.88 2.75 -9.05
C ALA A 32 8.36 2.68 -8.84
N VAL A 33 7.92 2.57 -7.58
CA VAL A 33 6.49 2.63 -7.21
C VAL A 33 5.85 3.95 -7.63
N LYS A 34 6.47 5.08 -7.28
CA LYS A 34 5.97 6.42 -7.65
C LYS A 34 5.89 6.60 -9.17
N THR A 35 6.86 6.09 -9.91
CA THR A 35 6.86 6.11 -11.38
C THR A 35 5.70 5.28 -11.94
N ALA A 36 5.46 4.08 -11.38
CA ALA A 36 4.32 3.25 -11.78
C ALA A 36 2.97 3.90 -11.45
N LEU A 37 2.82 4.49 -10.26
CA LEU A 37 1.63 5.22 -9.84
C LEU A 37 1.34 6.40 -10.77
N LYS A 38 2.36 7.22 -11.06
CA LYS A 38 2.22 8.33 -12.01
C LYS A 38 1.76 7.85 -13.38
N ALA A 39 2.38 6.80 -13.91
CA ALA A 39 2.01 6.23 -15.21
C ALA A 39 0.58 5.65 -15.21
N ALA A 40 0.13 5.07 -14.09
CA ALA A 40 -1.23 4.55 -13.94
C ALA A 40 -2.26 5.69 -13.90
N VAL A 41 -1.98 6.79 -13.20
CA VAL A 41 -2.84 7.98 -13.19
C VAL A 41 -2.92 8.61 -14.58
N GLU A 42 -1.80 8.74 -15.30
CA GLU A 42 -1.78 9.30 -16.66
C GLU A 42 -2.57 8.46 -17.68
N GLN A 43 -2.74 7.16 -17.42
CA GLN A 43 -3.54 6.25 -18.24
C GLN A 43 -5.01 6.15 -17.82
N SER A 44 -5.35 6.64 -16.62
CA SER A 44 -6.71 6.59 -16.10
C SER A 44 -7.59 7.68 -16.71
N GLU A 45 -8.89 7.41 -16.83
CA GLU A 45 -9.88 8.47 -17.11
C GLU A 45 -10.08 9.37 -15.88
N ASP A 46 -9.75 8.86 -14.69
CA ASP A 46 -9.79 9.63 -13.46
C ASP A 46 -8.59 10.57 -13.36
N SER A 47 -8.86 11.87 -13.21
CA SER A 47 -7.80 12.84 -12.90
C SER A 47 -7.46 12.79 -11.41
N TYR A 48 -6.25 12.38 -11.03
CA TYR A 48 -5.74 12.49 -9.67
C TYR A 48 -4.53 13.43 -9.60
N ASN A 49 -4.48 14.30 -8.60
CA ASN A 49 -3.30 15.10 -8.28
C ASN A 49 -2.56 14.48 -7.08
N LEU A 50 -1.56 13.65 -7.36
CA LEU A 50 -0.79 12.94 -6.33
C LEU A 50 0.26 13.86 -5.68
N VAL A 51 0.14 14.09 -4.37
CA VAL A 51 1.07 14.90 -3.57
C VAL A 51 1.80 14.01 -2.57
N GLU A 52 3.08 13.75 -2.81
CA GLU A 52 3.91 12.97 -1.87
C GLU A 52 4.22 13.79 -0.62
N ASN A 53 3.67 13.39 0.53
CA ASN A 53 4.03 13.97 1.82
C ASN A 53 5.00 13.04 2.58
N LYS A 54 6.30 13.33 2.44
CA LYS A 54 7.38 12.58 3.10
C LYS A 54 7.36 12.70 4.62
N ALA A 55 6.77 13.76 5.19
CA ALA A 55 6.69 13.90 6.64
C ALA A 55 5.80 12.82 7.27
N LEU A 56 4.84 12.26 6.52
CA LEU A 56 4.02 11.14 6.98
C LEU A 56 4.80 9.83 7.10
N GLY A 57 5.98 9.71 6.46
CA GLY A 57 6.81 8.49 6.48
C GLY A 57 7.21 8.05 7.88
N VAL A 58 7.27 8.98 8.86
CA VAL A 58 7.52 8.66 10.28
C VAL A 58 6.44 7.77 10.88
N LYS A 59 5.24 7.71 10.29
CA LYS A 59 4.11 6.89 10.73
C LYS A 59 4.06 5.51 10.07
N ALA A 60 4.85 5.27 9.01
CA ALA A 60 4.74 4.06 8.20
C ALA A 60 4.87 2.77 9.01
N ARG A 61 5.73 2.74 10.04
CA ARG A 61 5.89 1.58 10.93
C ARG A 61 4.61 1.27 11.72
N ALA A 62 4.03 2.29 12.37
CA ALA A 62 2.80 2.12 13.13
C ALA A 62 1.61 1.77 12.23
N ILE A 63 1.57 2.33 11.02
CA ILE A 63 0.58 2.00 10.00
C ILE A 63 0.69 0.53 9.60
N LEU A 64 1.90 0.03 9.31
CA LEU A 64 2.11 -1.38 8.99
C LEU A 64 1.64 -2.29 10.13
N GLU A 65 2.03 -1.98 11.37
CA GLU A 65 1.66 -2.80 12.53
C GLU A 65 0.14 -2.86 12.75
N ALA A 66 -0.57 -1.76 12.51
CA ALA A 66 -2.04 -1.75 12.58
C ALA A 66 -2.67 -2.48 11.39
N TYR A 67 -2.19 -2.27 10.17
CA TYR A 67 -2.66 -2.99 8.98
C TYR A 67 -2.51 -4.50 9.11
N LEU A 68 -1.38 -4.98 9.62
CA LEU A 68 -1.14 -6.42 9.79
C LEU A 68 -2.09 -7.07 10.82
N LYS A 69 -2.66 -6.32 11.77
CA LYS A 69 -3.73 -6.83 12.63
C LYS A 69 -5.03 -7.06 11.86
N GLU A 70 -5.34 -6.19 10.91
CA GLU A 70 -6.48 -6.36 10.00
C GLU A 70 -6.27 -7.57 9.07
N VAL A 71 -5.03 -7.83 8.65
CA VAL A 71 -4.64 -9.05 7.91
C VAL A 71 -4.84 -10.30 8.78
N GLU A 72 -4.36 -10.28 10.03
CA GLU A 72 -4.54 -11.40 10.97
C GLU A 72 -6.03 -11.68 11.27
N ALA A 73 -6.84 -10.62 11.31
CA ALA A 73 -8.30 -10.71 11.46
C ALA A 73 -9.03 -11.14 10.17
N GLY A 74 -8.34 -11.22 9.03
CA GLY A 74 -8.89 -11.65 7.74
C GLY A 74 -9.72 -10.59 7.01
N TYR A 75 -9.58 -9.31 7.36
CA TYR A 75 -10.28 -8.22 6.69
C TYR A 75 -9.56 -7.72 5.43
N THR A 76 -8.26 -7.96 5.33
CA THR A 76 -7.43 -7.54 4.19
C THR A 76 -6.24 -8.49 4.03
N ASP A 77 -5.43 -8.26 3.00
CA ASP A 77 -4.28 -9.09 2.66
C ASP A 77 -3.01 -8.26 2.50
N VAL A 78 -1.85 -8.92 2.63
CA VAL A 78 -0.62 -8.41 2.01
C VAL A 78 -0.65 -8.79 0.53
N PHE A 79 -0.66 -7.78 -0.34
CA PHE A 79 -0.83 -8.00 -1.77
C PHE A 79 0.48 -8.36 -2.47
N GLU A 80 0.44 -9.29 -3.41
CA GLU A 80 1.53 -9.51 -4.35
C GLU A 80 1.43 -8.49 -5.51
N PRO A 81 2.41 -7.60 -5.70
CA PRO A 81 2.25 -6.47 -6.62
C PRO A 81 2.12 -6.87 -8.10
N GLN A 82 2.57 -8.09 -8.44
CA GLN A 82 2.50 -8.65 -9.79
C GLN A 82 1.22 -9.44 -10.07
N ASN A 83 0.42 -9.77 -9.05
CA ASN A 83 -0.79 -10.60 -9.19
C ASN A 83 -2.07 -9.87 -8.77
N VAL A 84 -1.95 -8.79 -7.98
CA VAL A 84 -3.08 -7.97 -7.56
C VAL A 84 -3.84 -7.37 -8.75
N THR A 85 -5.16 -7.42 -8.67
CA THR A 85 -6.08 -6.84 -9.68
C THR A 85 -7.11 -5.91 -9.05
N HIS A 86 -7.35 -6.05 -7.74
CA HIS A 86 -8.26 -5.24 -6.96
C HIS A 86 -7.68 -5.06 -5.56
N ILE A 87 -7.87 -3.89 -4.97
CA ILE A 87 -7.41 -3.55 -3.63
C ILE A 87 -8.61 -3.02 -2.86
N TRP A 88 -8.89 -3.64 -1.74
CA TRP A 88 -9.84 -3.12 -0.77
C TRP A 88 -9.12 -2.12 0.13
N PRO A 89 -9.50 -0.83 0.09
CA PRO A 89 -8.89 0.16 0.96
C PRO A 89 -9.11 -0.22 2.43
N THR A 90 -8.03 -0.27 3.20
CA THR A 90 -8.09 -0.53 4.64
C THR A 90 -7.79 0.76 5.39
N ASP A 91 -8.78 1.26 6.14
CA ASP A 91 -8.61 2.41 7.00
C ASP A 91 -7.84 2.02 8.27
N VAL A 92 -6.73 2.71 8.51
CA VAL A 92 -5.85 2.53 9.67
C VAL A 92 -5.73 3.84 10.42
N THR A 93 -5.87 3.81 11.75
CA THR A 93 -5.71 4.99 12.61
C THR A 93 -4.38 4.95 13.35
N VAL A 94 -3.61 6.02 13.27
CA VAL A 94 -2.34 6.19 14.02
C VAL A 94 -2.32 7.55 14.72
N GLY A 95 -2.49 7.52 16.03
CA GLY A 95 -2.78 8.72 16.82
C GLY A 95 -4.16 9.25 16.45
N ASP A 96 -4.25 10.54 16.17
CA ASP A 96 -5.51 11.19 15.77
C ASP A 96 -5.73 11.21 14.24
N ASP A 97 -4.78 10.71 13.44
CA ASP A 97 -4.90 10.70 11.98
C ASP A 97 -5.37 9.34 11.46
N GLY A 98 -6.31 9.36 10.50
CA GLY A 98 -6.72 8.21 9.70
C GLY A 98 -5.99 8.12 8.37
N PHE A 99 -5.75 6.90 7.90
CA PHE A 99 -5.05 6.60 6.65
C PHE A 99 -5.71 5.47 5.89
N GLY A 100 -5.99 5.70 4.62
CA GLY A 100 -6.14 4.59 3.69
C GLY A 100 -4.80 3.90 3.50
N THR A 101 -4.76 2.57 3.60
CA THR A 101 -3.51 1.82 3.54
C THR A 101 -3.63 0.61 2.62
N ALA A 102 -2.57 0.35 1.85
CA ALA A 102 -2.33 -0.89 1.13
C ALA A 102 -0.88 -1.35 1.36
N VAL A 103 -0.68 -2.64 1.64
CA VAL A 103 0.63 -3.24 1.91
C VAL A 103 0.93 -4.31 0.88
N PHE A 104 2.14 -4.26 0.32
CA PHE A 104 2.61 -5.22 -0.68
C PHE A 104 3.86 -5.95 -0.22
N SER A 105 3.98 -7.21 -0.65
CA SER A 105 5.27 -7.91 -0.62
C SER A 105 6.25 -7.31 -1.63
N MET A 106 7.55 -7.48 -1.39
CA MET A 106 8.58 -6.97 -2.29
C MET A 106 8.83 -7.94 -3.45
N PRO A 107 8.68 -7.52 -4.72
CA PRO A 107 8.96 -8.37 -5.87
C PRO A 107 10.47 -8.46 -6.13
N GLU A 108 10.92 -9.51 -6.82
CA GLU A 108 12.36 -9.76 -7.11
C GLU A 108 13.05 -8.58 -7.82
N ASN A 109 12.31 -7.87 -8.68
CA ASN A 109 12.80 -6.71 -9.44
C ASN A 109 12.16 -5.39 -8.96
N ALA A 110 12.12 -5.18 -7.64
CA ALA A 110 11.44 -4.03 -7.02
C ALA A 110 11.91 -2.64 -7.50
N VAL A 111 13.13 -2.53 -8.05
CA VAL A 111 13.64 -1.28 -8.64
C VAL A 111 13.09 -0.98 -10.04
N ASP A 112 12.44 -1.95 -10.69
CA ASP A 112 11.78 -1.78 -11.99
C ASP A 112 10.32 -1.34 -11.78
N PRO A 113 9.90 -0.16 -12.30
CA PRO A 113 8.50 0.28 -12.26
C PRO A 113 7.51 -0.76 -12.84
N GLN A 114 7.92 -1.59 -13.79
CA GLN A 114 7.04 -2.63 -14.35
C GLN A 114 6.65 -3.70 -13.33
N ALA A 115 7.50 -3.97 -12.33
CA ALA A 115 7.16 -4.89 -11.24
C ALA A 115 5.98 -4.40 -10.39
N TRP A 116 5.69 -3.09 -10.44
CA TRP A 116 4.63 -2.42 -9.68
C TRP A 116 3.42 -2.03 -10.54
N LYS A 117 3.45 -2.27 -11.86
CA LYS A 117 2.41 -1.80 -12.79
C LYS A 117 1.00 -2.24 -12.39
N ARG A 118 0.82 -3.50 -12.00
CA ARG A 118 -0.48 -4.04 -11.60
C ARG A 118 -0.96 -3.45 -10.27
N ALA A 119 -0.07 -3.39 -9.27
CA ALA A 119 -0.34 -2.69 -8.01
C ALA A 119 -0.76 -1.23 -8.22
N ALA A 120 -0.02 -0.48 -9.03
CA ALA A 120 -0.31 0.91 -9.34
C ALA A 120 -1.68 1.07 -10.01
N ASN A 121 -1.99 0.25 -11.02
CA ASN A 121 -3.30 0.27 -11.67
C ASN A 121 -4.43 -0.08 -10.69
N ALA A 122 -4.23 -1.05 -9.81
CA ALA A 122 -5.23 -1.43 -8.81
C ALA A 122 -5.45 -0.32 -7.78
N LEU A 123 -4.40 0.40 -7.37
CA LEU A 123 -4.51 1.56 -6.48
C LEU A 123 -5.28 2.70 -7.13
N VAL A 124 -4.95 3.03 -8.38
CA VAL A 124 -5.63 4.11 -9.11
C VAL A 124 -7.11 3.80 -9.34
N ALA A 125 -7.44 2.56 -9.68
CA ALA A 125 -8.81 2.17 -10.00
C ALA A 125 -9.71 1.95 -8.77
N ASN A 126 -9.16 1.52 -7.62
CA ASN A 126 -9.97 1.02 -6.50
C ASN A 126 -9.69 1.69 -5.16
N PHE A 127 -8.60 2.45 -5.03
CA PHE A 127 -8.16 2.95 -3.73
C PHE A 127 -8.20 4.48 -3.66
N LEU A 128 -7.62 5.19 -4.64
CA LEU A 128 -7.39 6.63 -4.53
C LEU A 128 -8.66 7.47 -4.41
N TYR A 129 -9.76 7.04 -5.05
CA TYR A 129 -11.05 7.75 -5.02
C TYR A 129 -11.55 8.03 -3.59
N TYR A 130 -11.29 7.11 -2.65
CA TYR A 130 -11.76 7.23 -1.26
C TYR A 130 -10.99 8.24 -0.41
N TYR A 131 -9.83 8.68 -0.88
CA TYR A 131 -8.89 9.52 -0.11
C TYR A 131 -8.54 10.82 -0.82
N GLN A 132 -9.41 11.25 -1.73
CA GLN A 132 -9.33 12.57 -2.34
C GLN A 132 -9.69 13.65 -1.34
N TYR A 133 -9.00 14.79 -1.43
CA TYR A 133 -9.32 16.02 -0.71
C TYR A 133 -9.08 17.21 -1.64
N ASN A 134 -9.72 18.35 -1.36
CA ASN A 134 -9.61 19.57 -2.16
C ASN A 134 -9.77 19.29 -3.67
N GLY A 135 -10.88 18.62 -4.03
CA GLY A 135 -11.13 18.15 -5.38
C GLY A 135 -10.50 16.78 -5.60
N ASN A 136 -9.53 16.69 -6.50
CA ASN A 136 -8.92 15.43 -6.91
C ASN A 136 -7.52 15.19 -6.35
N THR A 137 -7.13 15.93 -5.31
CA THR A 137 -5.79 15.80 -4.71
C THR A 137 -5.77 14.61 -3.76
N VAL A 138 -4.70 13.82 -3.79
CA VAL A 138 -4.47 12.74 -2.82
C VAL A 138 -3.11 12.96 -2.18
N GLU A 139 -3.09 13.17 -0.86
CA GLU A 139 -1.89 13.30 -0.05
C GLU A 139 -1.44 11.90 0.34
N TYR A 140 -0.31 11.45 -0.19
CA TYR A 140 0.12 10.06 -0.03
C TYR A 140 1.59 9.95 0.37
N CYS A 141 1.96 8.78 0.85
CA CYS A 141 3.33 8.41 1.15
C CYS A 141 3.59 6.97 0.70
N VAL A 142 4.84 6.71 0.32
CA VAL A 142 5.33 5.40 -0.07
C VAL A 142 6.54 5.13 0.81
N GLU A 143 6.52 4.06 1.59
CA GLU A 143 7.64 3.68 2.44
C GLU A 143 7.94 2.18 2.40
N ILE A 144 9.22 1.84 2.59
CA ILE A 144 9.64 0.46 2.80
C ILE A 144 9.85 0.26 4.28
N VAL A 145 9.09 -0.65 4.87
CA VAL A 145 9.16 -0.96 6.30
C VAL A 145 9.63 -2.38 6.46
N LYS A 146 10.75 -2.55 7.17
CA LYS A 146 11.30 -3.86 7.52
C LYS A 146 10.54 -4.42 8.71
N GLN A 147 9.96 -5.61 8.59
CA GLN A 147 9.44 -6.34 9.74
C GLN A 147 10.52 -7.29 10.25
N GLU A 148 10.98 -7.05 11.47
CA GLU A 148 11.86 -7.98 12.18
C GLU A 148 11.02 -9.17 12.68
N ALA A 149 11.60 -10.36 12.67
CA ALA A 149 10.96 -11.54 13.22
C ALA A 149 10.74 -11.39 14.73
N ALA A 150 9.56 -11.78 15.22
CA ALA A 150 9.12 -11.59 16.61
C ALA A 150 10.07 -12.22 17.66
N ASP A 151 10.93 -13.15 17.26
CA ASP A 151 11.89 -13.89 18.09
C ASP A 151 13.34 -13.89 17.52
N GLY A 152 13.59 -13.16 16.44
CA GLY A 152 14.87 -13.19 15.71
C GLY A 152 15.18 -14.53 15.02
N GLN A 153 14.23 -15.47 14.97
CA GLN A 153 14.37 -16.79 14.32
C GLN A 153 13.55 -16.95 13.04
N GLY A 154 12.64 -16.01 12.74
CA GLY A 154 11.94 -15.91 11.45
C GLY A 154 12.67 -15.05 10.40
N GLU A 155 12.25 -15.12 9.14
CA GLU A 155 12.78 -14.24 8.09
C GLU A 155 12.23 -12.82 8.23
N ALA A 156 13.13 -11.84 8.25
CA ALA A 156 12.73 -10.44 8.17
C ALA A 156 12.14 -10.16 6.78
N ALA A 157 10.93 -9.61 6.73
CA ALA A 157 10.26 -9.27 5.49
C ALA A 157 10.24 -7.75 5.30
N ASP A 158 10.71 -7.29 4.14
CA ASP A 158 10.51 -5.91 3.73
C ASP A 158 9.13 -5.78 3.08
N TYR A 159 8.35 -4.80 3.53
CA TYR A 159 7.04 -4.48 2.96
C TYR A 159 7.07 -3.12 2.28
N MET A 160 6.40 -3.02 1.15
CA MET A 160 6.06 -1.74 0.55
C MET A 160 4.72 -1.28 1.11
N VAL A 161 4.74 -0.19 1.86
CA VAL A 161 3.56 0.41 2.51
C VAL A 161 3.20 1.68 1.74
N ILE A 162 2.02 1.70 1.15
CA ILE A 162 1.48 2.84 0.42
C ILE A 162 0.23 3.29 1.16
N PHE A 163 0.20 4.55 1.54
CA PHE A 163 -0.91 5.08 2.34
C PHE A 163 -1.26 6.51 1.96
N ALA A 164 -2.55 6.82 2.02
CA ALA A 164 -3.12 8.14 1.75
C ALA A 164 -3.73 8.69 3.03
N LYS A 165 -3.50 9.98 3.31
CA LYS A 165 -4.07 10.64 4.48
C LYS A 165 -5.58 10.82 4.29
N LYS A 166 -6.36 10.46 5.31
CA LYS A 166 -7.78 10.80 5.37
C LYS A 166 -7.94 12.23 5.88
N HIS A 167 -8.70 13.03 5.14
CA HIS A 167 -9.04 14.40 5.51
C HIS A 167 -10.51 14.45 5.93
N ASP A 168 -10.79 14.07 7.18
CA ASP A 168 -12.14 14.13 7.73
C ASP A 168 -12.55 15.60 7.96
N GLY A 169 -13.57 16.09 7.26
CA GLY A 169 -14.18 17.40 7.49
C GLY A 169 -13.75 18.55 6.57
N GLU A 170 -12.89 18.32 5.56
CA GLU A 170 -12.69 19.26 4.45
C GLU A 170 -13.52 18.78 3.25
N GLU A 171 -14.79 19.18 3.20
CA GLU A 171 -15.77 18.77 2.18
C GLU A 171 -15.23 18.92 0.74
N GLY A 172 -15.17 17.78 0.06
CA GLY A 172 -15.10 17.68 -1.40
C GLY A 172 -16.20 16.76 -1.92
N GLY A 173 -17.48 17.16 -1.79
CA GLY A 173 -18.54 16.68 -2.69
C GLY A 173 -19.51 15.63 -2.12
N GLU A 174 -20.71 16.14 -1.80
CA GLU A 174 -22.02 15.49 -1.70
C GLU A 174 -22.24 14.37 -0.67
N ILE A 175 -23.14 14.71 0.26
CA ILE A 175 -24.00 13.79 1.00
C ILE A 175 -24.50 12.72 0.02
N TRP A 176 -24.14 11.46 0.26
CA TRP A 176 -24.72 10.32 -0.43
C TRP A 176 -26.25 10.41 -0.33
N THR A 177 -26.90 10.68 -1.47
CA THR A 177 -28.35 10.56 -1.60
C THR A 177 -28.60 9.21 -2.30
N PRO A 178 -29.23 8.23 -1.63
CA PRO A 178 -29.55 6.96 -2.29
C PRO A 178 -30.45 7.21 -3.49
N PRO A 179 -30.28 6.48 -4.61
CA PRO A 179 -31.26 6.51 -5.69
C PRO A 179 -32.61 6.04 -5.14
N ALA A 180 -33.64 6.86 -5.34
CA ALA A 180 -35.01 6.49 -5.02
C ALA A 180 -35.41 5.26 -5.85
N LEU A 181 -35.91 4.22 -5.18
CA LEU A 181 -36.54 3.03 -5.78
C LEU A 181 -37.87 3.41 -6.44
#